data_AF-A0A7J7SZU6-F1
#
_entry.id   AF-A0A7J7SZU6-F1
#
_cell.length_a   1.000
_cell.length_b   1.000
_cell.length_c   1.000
_cell.angle_alpha   90.00
_cell.angle_beta   90.00
_cell.angle_gamma   90.00
#
_symmetry.space_group_name_H-M   'P 1'
#
loop_
_entity.id
_entity.type
_entity.pdbx_description
1 polymer ?
#
loop_
_entity_poly.entity_id
_entity_poly.type
_entity_poly.pdbx_seq_one_letter_code
_entity_poly.pdbx_strand_id
1 'polypeptide(L)'
;MPHKSLHGLTTACLSSVDLTNEETTDSISSKPSTSENPQQEDGSMFSLITWNIDGLDLNNLRERAQAVCSYLALYSPDVIFLQEVIPPYYSYLKKRASSYEIITGHEEGYFTAIMLKKSRVKFKSQEIILFPNTKMMRNLLCVHVTKCGGLPNNILDVWEFLGKPKHCQYTWDTQMNSNLGIPAVCKHRFDRIFFRAAAEGSHIIPQSLDLLGLEKLDCGRFPSDHWGLLCNLDIIL
;
A
#
# COMPACT_ATOMS: atom_id res chain seq x y z
N MET A 1 -9.19 9.65 13.36
CA MET A 1 -10.20 9.83 12.29
C MET A 1 -11.14 8.62 12.30
N PRO A 2 -12.41 8.73 11.89
CA PRO A 2 -13.28 7.55 11.81
C PRO A 2 -12.72 6.56 10.76
N HIS A 3 -12.69 5.27 11.12
CA HIS A 3 -12.35 4.18 10.21
C HIS A 3 -13.31 4.22 9.01
N LYS A 4 -12.82 4.52 7.81
CA LYS A 4 -13.65 4.50 6.61
C LYS A 4 -13.90 3.03 6.26
N SER A 5 -15.12 2.55 6.49
CA SER A 5 -15.53 1.18 6.15
C SER A 5 -15.67 1.00 4.64
N LEU A 6 -15.41 -0.21 4.13
CA LEU A 6 -15.62 -0.54 2.71
C LEU A 6 -17.10 -0.62 2.33
N HIS A 7 -18.03 -0.63 3.31
CA HIS A 7 -19.46 -0.87 3.12
C HIS A 7 -20.24 0.17 2.27
N GLY A 8 -19.57 1.13 1.62
CA GLY A 8 -20.19 2.11 0.71
C GLY A 8 -19.63 2.16 -0.72
N LEU A 9 -18.68 1.29 -1.09
CA LEU A 9 -18.01 1.32 -2.41
C LEU A 9 -18.54 0.30 -3.42
N THR A 10 -19.56 -0.47 -3.07
CA THR A 10 -20.22 -1.36 -4.03
C THR A 10 -21.05 -0.52 -5.00
N THR A 11 -20.77 -0.66 -6.30
CA THR A 11 -21.57 -0.23 -7.48
C THR A 11 -21.06 0.94 -8.33
N ALA A 12 -19.78 1.35 -8.25
CA ALA A 12 -19.21 2.20 -9.31
C ALA A 12 -17.82 1.71 -9.74
N CYS A 13 -17.69 1.36 -11.03
CA CYS A 13 -16.47 0.90 -11.73
C CYS A 13 -16.01 -0.56 -11.47
N LEU A 14 -16.82 -1.53 -11.91
CA LEU A 14 -16.38 -2.92 -12.09
C LEU A 14 -16.62 -3.35 -13.55
N SER A 15 -15.66 -3.10 -14.44
CA SER A 15 -15.51 -3.95 -15.63
C SER A 15 -14.65 -5.16 -15.24
N SER A 16 -15.19 -6.36 -15.50
CA SER A 16 -14.54 -7.64 -15.21
C SER A 16 -13.21 -7.73 -15.96
N VAL A 17 -12.12 -7.91 -15.22
CA VAL A 17 -10.81 -8.23 -15.80
C VAL A 17 -10.43 -9.58 -15.30
N ASP A 18 -10.30 -10.51 -16.23
CA ASP A 18 -9.84 -11.86 -15.96
C ASP A 18 -8.35 -11.83 -15.60
N LEU A 19 -7.95 -12.61 -14.59
CA LEU A 19 -6.55 -12.79 -14.20
C LEU A 19 -5.86 -13.88 -15.02
N THR A 20 -6.58 -14.49 -15.97
CA THR A 20 -6.04 -15.46 -16.91
C THR A 20 -6.30 -15.00 -18.36
N ASN A 21 -5.22 -14.63 -19.06
CA ASN A 21 -5.06 -14.45 -20.51
C ASN A 21 -5.10 -13.01 -21.11
N GLU A 22 -4.24 -12.86 -22.12
CA GLU A 22 -3.89 -11.65 -22.90
C GLU A 22 -4.96 -11.20 -23.92
N GLU A 23 -4.74 -9.99 -24.43
CA GLU A 23 -5.66 -9.02 -25.05
C GLU A 23 -6.44 -9.44 -26.31
N THR A 24 -7.57 -8.75 -26.53
CA THR A 24 -7.95 -8.22 -27.85
C THR A 24 -8.92 -7.02 -27.72
N THR A 25 -8.81 -6.09 -28.68
CA THR A 25 -9.44 -4.77 -28.84
C THR A 25 -10.97 -4.86 -29.12
N ASP A 26 -11.87 -3.86 -29.04
CA ASP A 26 -11.84 -2.47 -29.54
C ASP A 26 -13.09 -1.64 -29.09
N SER A 27 -12.92 -0.31 -29.05
CA SER A 27 -13.84 0.81 -29.44
C SER A 27 -15.11 1.32 -28.68
N ILE A 28 -15.01 2.61 -28.26
CA ILE A 28 -15.85 3.83 -28.52
C ILE A 28 -17.10 4.23 -27.67
N SER A 29 -16.94 5.42 -27.03
CA SER A 29 -17.83 6.61 -26.78
C SER A 29 -18.99 6.61 -25.74
N SER A 30 -18.92 7.51 -24.75
CA SER A 30 -19.57 8.85 -24.76
C SER A 30 -19.43 9.57 -23.40
N LYS A 31 -19.19 10.89 -23.43
CA LYS A 31 -19.06 11.77 -22.24
C LYS A 31 -20.42 12.33 -21.81
N PRO A 32 -20.59 12.59 -20.51
CA PRO A 32 -21.16 13.86 -20.06
C PRO A 32 -20.21 14.61 -19.12
N SER A 33 -20.22 15.93 -19.26
CA SER A 33 -19.48 16.90 -18.47
C SER A 33 -20.21 17.22 -17.16
N THR A 34 -19.53 17.03 -16.04
CA THR A 34 -19.83 17.73 -14.79
C THR A 34 -18.53 18.32 -14.24
N SER A 35 -18.53 19.65 -14.14
CA SER A 35 -17.45 20.46 -13.58
C SER A 35 -17.38 20.26 -12.07
N GLU A 36 -16.48 19.40 -11.62
CA GLU A 36 -16.05 19.37 -10.23
C GLU A 36 -14.79 20.22 -10.09
N ASN A 37 -14.88 21.28 -9.29
CA ASN A 37 -13.72 22.06 -8.85
C ASN A 37 -12.74 21.11 -8.14
N PRO A 38 -11.47 21.00 -8.56
CA PRO A 38 -10.49 20.21 -7.82
C PRO A 38 -10.31 20.86 -6.45
N GLN A 39 -10.67 20.13 -5.39
CA GLN A 39 -10.19 20.44 -4.05
C GLN A 39 -8.68 20.58 -4.15
N GLN A 40 -8.19 21.80 -3.88
CA GLN A 40 -6.77 22.11 -3.84
C GLN A 40 -6.17 21.26 -2.74
N GLU A 41 -5.52 20.15 -3.11
CA GLU A 41 -4.99 19.20 -2.13
C GLU A 41 -3.96 19.93 -1.25
N ASP A 42 -4.14 19.83 0.07
CA ASP A 42 -3.20 20.36 1.05
C ASP A 42 -1.80 19.74 0.80
N GLY A 43 -0.84 20.60 0.47
CA GLY A 43 0.53 20.19 0.14
C GLY A 43 1.34 19.74 1.37
N SER A 44 0.87 20.08 2.57
CA SER A 44 1.56 19.83 3.84
C SER A 44 1.46 18.38 4.30
N MET A 45 0.34 17.71 4.06
CA MET A 45 0.13 16.32 4.46
C MET A 45 0.72 15.34 3.42
N PHE A 46 1.41 14.32 3.92
CA PHE A 46 1.95 13.20 3.16
C PHE A 46 1.50 11.89 3.79
N SER A 47 1.02 10.97 2.96
CA SER A 47 0.39 9.74 3.40
C SER A 47 1.04 8.54 2.73
N LEU A 48 1.22 7.47 3.48
CA LEU A 48 1.73 6.22 2.92
C LEU A 48 0.97 5.01 3.45
N ILE A 49 0.87 4.00 2.60
CA ILE A 49 0.40 2.66 2.99
C ILE A 49 1.56 1.68 2.88
N THR A 50 1.73 0.79 3.86
CA THR A 50 2.54 -0.43 3.68
C THR A 50 1.70 -1.67 3.95
N TRP A 51 1.79 -2.69 3.10
CA TRP A 51 0.99 -3.90 3.22
C TRP A 51 1.66 -5.11 2.56
N ASN A 52 1.91 -6.17 3.34
CA ASN A 52 2.11 -7.50 2.79
C ASN A 52 0.74 -8.03 2.32
N ILE A 53 0.56 -8.20 1.01
CA ILE A 53 -0.75 -8.54 0.43
C ILE A 53 -0.94 -10.04 0.22
N ASP A 54 0.05 -10.85 0.59
CA ASP A 54 0.02 -12.32 0.55
C ASP A 54 -0.46 -12.83 -0.82
N GLY A 55 0.19 -12.37 -1.88
CA GLY A 55 -0.09 -12.83 -3.24
C GLY A 55 0.30 -14.29 -3.48
N LEU A 56 0.99 -14.91 -2.52
CA LEU A 56 1.35 -16.33 -2.55
C LEU A 56 0.15 -17.24 -2.25
N ASP A 57 -0.81 -16.79 -1.45
CA ASP A 57 -2.08 -17.50 -1.28
C ASP A 57 -3.03 -17.22 -2.44
N LEU A 58 -3.18 -18.21 -3.32
CA LEU A 58 -4.02 -18.14 -4.50
C LEU A 58 -5.52 -18.26 -4.18
N ASN A 59 -5.90 -18.62 -2.94
CA ASN A 59 -7.30 -18.73 -2.55
C ASN A 59 -7.98 -17.35 -2.55
N ASN A 60 -9.05 -17.23 -3.33
CA ASN A 60 -9.81 -15.98 -3.47
C ASN A 60 -8.95 -14.76 -3.89
N LEU A 61 -7.80 -15.00 -4.53
CA LEU A 61 -6.82 -13.96 -4.87
C LEU A 61 -7.43 -12.76 -5.60
N ARG A 62 -8.36 -13.02 -6.53
CA ARG A 62 -9.04 -11.95 -7.29
C ARG A 62 -9.85 -11.01 -6.39
N GLU A 63 -10.63 -11.58 -5.48
CA GLU A 63 -11.48 -10.82 -4.55
C GLU A 63 -10.62 -10.08 -3.50
N ARG A 64 -9.57 -10.74 -3.01
CA ARG A 64 -8.59 -10.13 -2.13
C ARG A 64 -7.86 -8.96 -2.79
N ALA A 65 -7.42 -9.13 -4.03
CA ALA A 65 -6.79 -8.07 -4.82
C ALA A 65 -7.75 -6.91 -5.10
N GLN A 66 -9.03 -7.21 -5.39
CA GLN A 66 -10.08 -6.20 -5.49
C GLN A 66 -10.20 -5.40 -4.20
N ALA A 67 -10.24 -6.06 -3.05
CA ALA A 67 -10.34 -5.39 -1.76
C ALA A 67 -9.13 -4.48 -1.49
N VAL A 68 -7.90 -4.96 -1.70
CA VAL A 68 -6.69 -4.12 -1.58
C VAL A 68 -6.80 -2.88 -2.46
N CYS A 69 -7.15 -3.02 -3.74
CA CYS A 69 -7.33 -1.87 -4.62
C CYS A 69 -8.43 -0.91 -4.14
N SER A 70 -9.52 -1.41 -3.54
CA SER A 70 -10.56 -0.56 -2.94
C SER A 70 -10.03 0.26 -1.78
N TYR A 71 -9.19 -0.31 -0.90
CA TYR A 71 -8.49 0.44 0.14
C TYR A 71 -7.56 1.50 -0.47
N LEU A 72 -6.76 1.14 -1.48
CA LEU A 72 -5.86 2.10 -2.15
C LEU A 72 -6.63 3.26 -2.79
N ALA A 73 -7.78 2.99 -3.41
CA ALA A 73 -8.63 4.03 -4.00
C ALA A 73 -9.30 4.91 -2.93
N LEU A 74 -9.79 4.30 -1.84
CA LEU A 74 -10.47 4.99 -0.74
C LEU A 74 -9.57 5.98 0.00
N TYR A 75 -8.33 5.58 0.26
CA TYR A 75 -7.36 6.39 1.00
C TYR A 75 -6.48 7.24 0.09
N SER A 76 -6.28 6.82 -1.17
CA SER A 76 -5.50 7.53 -2.19
C SER A 76 -4.14 8.06 -1.68
N PRO A 77 -3.31 7.20 -1.02
CA PRO A 77 -2.07 7.64 -0.38
C PRO A 77 -1.05 8.16 -1.40
N ASP A 78 -0.06 8.92 -0.94
CA ASP A 78 1.02 9.42 -1.80
C ASP A 78 1.96 8.31 -2.26
N VAL A 79 2.28 7.39 -1.35
CA VAL A 79 3.20 6.27 -1.58
C VAL A 79 2.61 4.98 -1.02
N ILE A 80 2.77 3.88 -1.74
CA ILE A 80 2.32 2.55 -1.31
C ILE A 80 3.50 1.60 -1.38
N PHE A 81 3.77 0.87 -0.30
CA PHE A 81 4.77 -0.19 -0.21
C PHE A 81 4.04 -1.53 -0.13
N LEU A 82 4.24 -2.39 -1.11
CA LEU A 82 3.64 -3.72 -1.14
C LEU A 82 4.72 -4.81 -1.02
N GLN A 83 4.40 -5.88 -0.31
CA GLN A 83 5.20 -7.10 -0.23
C GLN A 83 4.37 -8.29 -0.70
N GLU A 84 5.04 -9.33 -1.21
CA GLU A 84 4.43 -10.54 -1.78
C GLU A 84 3.49 -10.26 -2.96
N VAL A 85 3.88 -9.30 -3.81
CA VAL A 85 3.26 -9.09 -5.12
C VAL A 85 3.74 -10.20 -6.06
N ILE A 86 2.82 -10.76 -6.85
CA ILE A 86 3.12 -11.71 -7.94
C ILE A 86 2.71 -11.12 -9.29
N PRO A 87 3.20 -11.63 -10.45
CA PRO A 87 2.91 -11.04 -11.76
C PRO A 87 1.42 -10.85 -12.08
N PRO A 88 0.51 -11.80 -11.80
CA PRO A 88 -0.93 -11.58 -11.99
C PRO A 88 -1.48 -10.43 -11.13
N TYR A 89 -1.00 -10.30 -9.89
CA TYR A 89 -1.40 -9.22 -8.98
C TYR A 89 -0.87 -7.88 -9.49
N TYR A 90 0.39 -7.83 -9.97
CA TYR A 90 0.95 -6.64 -10.61
C TYR A 90 0.11 -6.17 -11.80
N SER A 91 -0.27 -7.07 -12.72
CA SER A 91 -1.13 -6.73 -13.87
C SER A 91 -2.46 -6.13 -13.42
N TYR A 92 -3.04 -6.68 -12.34
CA TYR A 92 -4.27 -6.15 -11.75
C TYR A 92 -4.09 -4.75 -11.14
N LEU A 93 -3.01 -4.53 -10.37
CA LEU A 93 -2.66 -3.23 -9.80
C LEU A 93 -2.47 -2.18 -10.90
N LYS A 94 -1.74 -2.53 -11.97
CA LYS A 94 -1.50 -1.65 -13.12
C LYS A 94 -2.81 -1.18 -13.76
N LYS A 95 -3.81 -2.04 -13.83
CA LYS A 95 -5.13 -1.72 -14.39
C LYS A 95 -6.02 -0.91 -13.44
N ARG A 96 -5.99 -1.18 -12.14
CA ARG A 96 -6.95 -0.61 -11.17
C ARG A 96 -6.43 0.61 -10.43
N ALA A 97 -5.10 0.77 -10.33
CA ALA A 97 -4.43 1.88 -9.68
C ALA A 97 -3.63 2.71 -10.71
N SER A 98 -4.25 3.03 -11.85
CA SER A 98 -3.60 3.71 -12.98
C SER A 98 -3.07 5.12 -12.66
N SER A 99 -3.57 5.75 -11.59
CA SER A 99 -3.06 7.00 -11.02
C SER A 99 -1.67 6.87 -10.38
N TYR A 100 -1.16 5.65 -10.24
CA TYR A 100 0.15 5.38 -9.66
C TYR A 100 1.16 4.91 -10.71
N GLU A 101 2.40 5.31 -10.52
CA GLU A 101 3.57 4.70 -11.15
C GLU A 101 4.04 3.54 -10.26
N ILE A 102 4.25 2.35 -10.82
CA ILE A 102 4.59 1.13 -10.07
C ILE A 102 6.04 0.75 -10.37
N ILE A 103 6.84 0.62 -9.32
CA ILE A 103 8.25 0.23 -9.35
C ILE A 103 8.38 -1.12 -8.64
N THR A 104 8.89 -2.15 -9.31
CA THR A 104 8.99 -3.51 -8.75
C THR A 104 10.41 -3.86 -8.34
N GLY A 105 10.55 -4.69 -7.31
CA GLY A 105 11.85 -5.22 -6.84
C GLY A 105 12.31 -6.46 -7.60
N HIS A 106 11.44 -7.03 -8.45
CA HIS A 106 11.71 -8.15 -9.35
C HIS A 106 10.61 -8.22 -10.42
N GLU A 107 10.73 -9.15 -11.37
CA GLU A 107 9.72 -9.39 -12.42
C GLU A 107 9.05 -10.76 -12.30
N GLU A 108 9.76 -11.75 -11.74
CA GLU A 108 9.29 -13.12 -11.56
C GLU A 108 9.10 -13.50 -10.08
N GLY A 109 8.39 -14.60 -9.83
CA GLY A 109 8.16 -15.12 -8.49
C GLY A 109 7.27 -14.18 -7.67
N TYR A 110 7.67 -13.91 -6.44
CA TYR A 110 7.06 -12.87 -5.63
C TYR A 110 8.07 -11.78 -5.30
N PHE A 111 7.59 -10.55 -5.18
CA PHE A 111 8.45 -9.38 -5.05
C PHE A 111 7.77 -8.26 -4.28
N THR A 112 8.57 -7.24 -3.96
CA THR A 112 8.08 -5.98 -3.42
C THR A 112 7.73 -5.02 -4.55
N ALA A 113 6.79 -4.11 -4.29
CA ALA A 113 6.50 -3.01 -5.20
C ALA A 113 6.36 -1.70 -4.42
N ILE A 114 6.82 -0.60 -5.01
CA ILE A 114 6.58 0.76 -4.54
C ILE A 114 5.71 1.45 -5.57
N MET A 115 4.57 2.01 -5.14
CA MET A 115 3.67 2.76 -6.01
C MET A 115 3.69 4.23 -5.63
N LEU A 116 3.89 5.11 -6.61
CA LEU A 116 4.00 6.56 -6.44
C LEU A 116 2.81 7.26 -7.07
N LYS A 117 2.07 8.08 -6.31
CA LYS A 117 0.93 8.84 -6.85
C LYS A 117 1.43 9.86 -7.87
N LYS A 118 1.11 9.69 -9.15
CA LYS A 118 1.66 10.48 -10.27
C LYS A 118 1.44 11.98 -10.12
N SER A 119 0.32 12.38 -9.50
CA SER A 119 0.00 13.80 -9.29
C SER A 119 0.82 14.48 -8.19
N ARG A 120 1.40 13.71 -7.25
CA ARG A 120 2.03 14.24 -6.03
C ARG A 120 3.51 13.89 -5.87
N VAL A 121 3.96 12.76 -6.43
CA VAL A 121 5.31 12.23 -6.20
C VAL A 121 6.03 12.05 -7.52
N LYS A 122 7.18 12.72 -7.68
CA LYS A 122 8.05 12.59 -8.84
C LYS A 122 9.14 11.56 -8.58
N PHE A 123 9.16 10.50 -9.37
CA PHE A 123 10.24 9.53 -9.43
C PHE A 123 11.56 10.21 -9.84
N LYS A 124 12.68 9.82 -9.20
CA LYS A 124 14.03 10.22 -9.62
C LYS A 124 14.85 9.02 -10.10
N SER A 125 14.99 8.02 -9.24
CA SER A 125 15.78 6.81 -9.53
C SER A 125 15.38 5.67 -8.60
N GLN A 126 15.79 4.47 -8.96
CA GLN A 126 15.65 3.27 -8.13
C GLN A 126 16.99 2.55 -8.01
N GLU A 127 17.15 1.80 -6.94
CA GLU A 127 18.25 0.87 -6.71
C GLU A 127 17.69 -0.42 -6.10
N ILE A 128 18.17 -1.57 -6.54
CA ILE A 128 17.83 -2.88 -5.95
C ILE A 128 19.10 -3.43 -5.31
N ILE A 129 19.09 -3.53 -3.98
CA ILE A 129 20.19 -4.10 -3.20
C ILE A 129 19.82 -5.54 -2.86
N LEU A 130 20.57 -6.48 -3.46
CA LEU A 130 20.37 -7.91 -3.24
C LEU A 130 20.85 -8.34 -1.85
N PHE A 131 20.17 -9.33 -1.26
CA PHE A 131 20.64 -9.98 -0.04
C PHE A 131 21.34 -11.30 -0.41
N PRO A 132 22.68 -11.39 -0.38
CA PRO A 132 23.42 -12.54 -0.94
C PRO A 132 23.06 -13.88 -0.32
N ASN A 133 22.63 -13.87 0.95
CA ASN A 133 22.30 -15.08 1.72
C ASN A 133 20.79 -15.40 1.74
N THR A 134 19.99 -14.68 0.96
CA THR A 134 18.54 -14.94 0.92
C THR A 134 18.24 -16.31 0.33
N LYS A 135 17.34 -17.05 0.97
CA LYS A 135 16.74 -18.28 0.42
C LYS A 135 15.30 -18.05 -0.05
N MET A 136 14.87 -16.79 -0.06
CA MET A 136 13.48 -16.36 -0.21
C MET A 136 13.39 -15.17 -1.18
N MET A 137 14.36 -15.00 -2.09
CA MET A 137 14.36 -13.96 -3.14
C MET A 137 14.21 -12.50 -2.64
N ARG A 138 14.37 -12.27 -1.32
CA ARG A 138 14.28 -10.94 -0.70
C ARG A 138 15.40 -10.01 -1.19
N ASN A 139 15.02 -8.76 -1.45
CA ASN A 139 15.92 -7.65 -1.72
C ASN A 139 15.47 -6.40 -0.96
N LEU A 140 16.29 -5.36 -0.99
CA LEU A 140 15.91 -4.02 -0.62
C LEU A 140 15.68 -3.20 -1.91
N LEU A 141 14.42 -2.81 -2.13
CA LEU A 141 14.04 -1.87 -3.19
C LEU A 141 14.11 -0.44 -2.66
N CYS A 142 15.08 0.33 -3.12
CA CYS A 142 15.26 1.73 -2.82
C CYS A 142 14.68 2.59 -3.95
N VAL A 143 13.82 3.56 -3.62
CA VAL A 143 13.29 4.53 -4.59
C VAL A 143 13.57 5.93 -4.08
N HIS A 144 14.29 6.71 -4.89
CA HIS A 144 14.58 8.11 -4.62
C HIS A 144 13.48 8.96 -5.25
N VAL A 145 12.90 9.85 -4.44
CA VAL A 145 11.81 10.76 -4.85
C VAL A 145 12.16 12.20 -4.51
N THR A 146 11.44 13.17 -5.09
CA THR A 146 11.59 14.59 -4.71
C THR A 146 10.38 15.10 -3.95
N LYS A 147 10.61 15.54 -2.72
CA LYS A 147 9.79 16.50 -1.96
C LYS A 147 10.79 17.44 -1.27
N CYS A 148 10.55 18.76 -1.24
CA CYS A 148 11.57 19.76 -0.85
C CYS A 148 12.21 19.43 0.52
N GLY A 149 13.55 19.36 0.59
CA GLY A 149 14.28 19.07 1.83
C GLY A 149 15.48 18.10 1.70
N GLY A 150 16.58 18.36 2.42
CA GLY A 150 17.81 17.54 2.45
C GLY A 150 17.85 16.50 3.58
N LEU A 151 18.91 15.67 3.67
CA LEU A 151 19.02 14.51 4.59
C LEU A 151 20.20 14.60 5.59
N PRO A 152 19.97 14.27 6.88
CA PRO A 152 20.99 13.90 7.89
C PRO A 152 20.50 12.89 8.96
N ASN A 153 21.26 12.67 10.05
CA ASN A 153 21.26 11.47 10.92
C ASN A 153 20.18 11.40 12.04
N ASN A 154 19.38 10.32 12.05
CA ASN A 154 18.61 9.72 13.18
C ASN A 154 17.38 8.91 12.67
N ILE A 155 17.40 7.58 12.73
CA ILE A 155 16.26 6.74 12.30
C ILE A 155 15.32 6.48 13.48
N LEU A 156 14.02 6.71 13.30
CA LEU A 156 12.96 6.49 14.30
C LEU A 156 11.87 5.55 13.75
N ASP A 157 11.29 4.70 14.61
CA ASP A 157 10.08 3.91 14.31
C ASP A 157 8.83 4.76 14.55
N VAL A 158 7.93 4.84 13.56
CA VAL A 158 6.70 5.66 13.63
C VAL A 158 5.77 5.23 14.78
N TRP A 159 5.58 3.93 15.02
CA TRP A 159 4.71 3.44 16.08
C TRP A 159 5.27 3.77 17.46
N GLU A 160 6.59 3.68 17.63
CA GLU A 160 7.24 4.07 18.88
C GLU A 160 7.15 5.59 19.10
N PHE A 161 7.39 6.38 18.05
CA PHE A 161 7.27 7.84 18.06
C PHE A 161 5.87 8.29 18.49
N LEU A 162 4.82 7.64 17.97
CA LEU A 162 3.42 7.94 18.30
C LEU A 162 2.97 7.43 19.68
N GLY A 163 3.90 7.00 20.55
CA GLY A 163 3.58 6.55 21.90
C GLY A 163 3.05 5.13 21.99
N LYS A 164 3.44 4.26 21.03
CA LYS A 164 3.12 2.82 21.03
C LYS A 164 1.60 2.53 21.08
N PRO A 165 0.78 3.16 20.22
CA PRO A 165 -0.68 3.01 20.25
C PRO A 165 -1.11 1.55 20.11
N LYS A 166 -2.03 1.12 20.98
CA LYS A 166 -2.44 -0.29 21.08
C LYS A 166 -3.31 -0.76 19.92
N HIS A 167 -4.12 0.11 19.35
CA HIS A 167 -5.06 -0.25 18.28
C HIS A 167 -4.37 -0.68 16.97
N CYS A 168 -3.10 -0.30 16.77
CA CYS A 168 -2.28 -0.68 15.63
C CYS A 168 -0.96 -1.37 16.02
N GLN A 169 -0.90 -1.97 17.22
CA GLN A 169 0.32 -2.61 17.71
C GLN A 169 0.70 -3.87 16.91
N TYR A 170 -0.28 -4.74 16.60
CA TYR A 170 -0.04 -6.01 15.93
C TYR A 170 -0.51 -5.94 14.48
N THR A 171 0.39 -6.25 13.55
CA THR A 171 0.13 -6.21 12.10
C THR A 171 -0.07 -7.60 11.52
N TRP A 172 0.27 -8.63 12.30
CA TRP A 172 -0.02 -10.02 12.02
C TRP A 172 -0.52 -10.67 13.31
N ASP A 173 -1.75 -11.19 13.30
CA ASP A 173 -2.45 -11.69 14.49
C ASP A 173 -3.35 -12.87 14.11
N THR A 174 -2.93 -14.10 14.42
CA THR A 174 -3.70 -15.32 14.07
C THR A 174 -4.96 -15.51 14.91
N GLN A 175 -5.14 -14.76 15.99
CA GLN A 175 -6.38 -14.77 16.76
C GLN A 175 -7.49 -14.01 16.01
N MET A 176 -7.12 -12.89 15.38
CA MET A 176 -8.06 -12.02 14.69
C MET A 176 -8.14 -12.32 13.18
N ASN A 177 -7.04 -12.78 12.59
CA ASN A 177 -6.94 -13.10 11.18
C ASN A 177 -6.92 -14.61 10.96
N SER A 178 -7.94 -15.12 10.26
CA SER A 178 -8.14 -16.56 10.04
C SER A 178 -7.59 -17.06 8.70
N ASN A 179 -6.92 -16.22 7.88
CA ASN A 179 -6.53 -16.59 6.51
C ASN A 179 -5.61 -17.82 6.47
N LEU A 180 -4.66 -17.93 7.40
CA LEU A 180 -3.71 -19.05 7.45
C LEU A 180 -4.27 -20.30 8.16
N GLY A 181 -5.43 -20.21 8.82
CA GLY A 181 -6.01 -21.34 9.54
C GLY A 181 -5.15 -21.87 10.70
N ILE A 182 -4.22 -21.07 11.23
CA ILE A 182 -3.30 -21.48 12.31
C ILE A 182 -4.11 -21.64 13.61
N PRO A 183 -4.14 -22.83 14.25
CA PRO A 183 -4.95 -23.09 15.44
C PRO A 183 -4.32 -22.60 16.76
N ALA A 184 -3.34 -21.69 16.68
CA ALA A 184 -2.60 -21.14 17.80
C ALA A 184 -2.67 -19.61 17.78
N VAL A 185 -2.67 -18.98 18.95
CA VAL A 185 -2.63 -17.52 19.08
C VAL A 185 -1.19 -17.02 19.00
N CYS A 186 -0.88 -16.27 17.95
CA CYS A 186 0.42 -15.69 17.71
C CYS A 186 0.24 -14.27 17.16
N LYS A 187 0.96 -13.30 17.72
CA LYS A 187 0.81 -11.88 17.40
C LYS A 187 2.16 -11.21 17.26
N HIS A 188 2.38 -10.54 16.14
CA HIS A 188 3.64 -9.87 15.85
C HIS A 188 3.42 -8.50 15.20
N ARG A 189 4.39 -7.62 15.43
CA ARG A 189 4.55 -6.35 14.71
C ARG A 189 5.64 -6.53 13.65
N PHE A 190 5.30 -7.28 12.61
CA PHE A 190 6.21 -7.56 11.49
C PHE A 190 6.35 -6.34 10.59
N ASP A 191 5.25 -5.63 10.34
CA ASP A 191 5.21 -4.49 9.44
C ASP A 191 5.51 -3.20 10.23
N ARG A 192 6.55 -2.48 9.80
CA ARG A 192 7.06 -1.28 10.49
C ARG A 192 7.40 -0.20 9.50
N ILE A 193 7.26 1.04 9.94
CA ILE A 193 7.62 2.24 9.18
C ILE A 193 8.71 2.94 9.97
N PHE A 194 9.85 3.12 9.31
CA PHE A 194 10.95 3.91 9.83
C PHE A 194 11.04 5.21 9.05
N PHE A 195 11.27 6.31 9.74
CA PHE A 195 11.52 7.60 9.13
C PHE A 195 12.78 8.21 9.73
N ARG A 196 13.32 9.19 9.01
CA ARG A 196 14.49 9.96 9.42
C ARG A 196 14.18 11.43 9.19
N ALA A 197 14.27 12.23 10.25
CA ALA A 197 14.00 13.65 10.17
C ALA A 197 15.14 14.37 9.43
N ALA A 198 14.85 15.45 8.70
CA ALA A 198 15.92 16.34 8.25
C ALA A 198 16.52 17.11 9.44
N ALA A 199 17.81 17.43 9.41
CA ALA A 199 18.48 18.24 10.44
C ALA A 199 18.35 19.73 10.15
N GLU A 200 18.13 20.12 8.89
CA GLU A 200 17.86 21.51 8.52
C GLU A 200 16.79 21.57 7.43
N GLY A 201 15.91 22.56 7.55
CA GLY A 201 14.77 22.77 6.66
C GLY A 201 13.57 21.90 7.05
N SER A 202 13.38 20.80 6.33
CA SER A 202 12.09 20.10 6.32
C SER A 202 11.92 19.04 7.41
N HIS A 203 10.93 19.17 8.28
CA HIS A 203 10.63 18.16 9.29
C HIS A 203 9.47 17.26 8.85
N ILE A 204 9.67 15.94 8.97
CA ILE A 204 8.61 14.95 8.83
C ILE A 204 8.12 14.60 10.24
N ILE A 205 6.84 14.84 10.51
CA ILE A 205 6.23 14.52 11.80
C ILE A 205 5.10 13.51 11.57
N PRO A 206 5.23 12.26 12.04
CA PRO A 206 4.11 11.33 12.04
C PRO A 206 2.95 11.87 12.88
N GLN A 207 1.77 11.92 12.27
CA GLN A 207 0.54 12.40 12.91
C GLN A 207 -0.39 11.24 13.28
N SER A 208 -0.42 10.18 12.47
CA SER A 208 -1.28 9.01 12.73
C SER A 208 -0.72 7.74 12.13
N LEU A 209 -1.12 6.61 12.72
CA LEU A 209 -0.83 5.27 12.26
C LEU A 209 -2.04 4.38 12.57
N ASP A 210 -2.66 3.79 11.55
CA ASP A 210 -3.88 3.01 11.66
C ASP A 210 -3.79 1.71 10.84
N LEU A 211 -4.47 0.66 11.30
CA LEU A 211 -4.56 -0.60 10.57
C LEU A 211 -5.60 -0.53 9.43
N LEU A 212 -5.34 -1.27 8.36
CA LEU A 212 -6.22 -1.46 7.21
C LEU A 212 -6.54 -2.94 7.00
N GLY A 213 -7.64 -3.21 6.31
CA GLY A 213 -7.99 -4.57 5.89
C GLY A 213 -8.61 -5.43 6.98
N LEU A 214 -9.11 -4.82 8.06
CA LEU A 214 -9.69 -5.52 9.22
C LEU A 214 -11.08 -6.14 8.95
N GLU A 215 -11.65 -5.89 7.77
CA GLU A 215 -12.97 -6.39 7.39
C GLU A 215 -12.84 -7.68 6.56
N LYS A 216 -13.66 -8.67 6.90
CA LYS A 216 -13.81 -9.88 6.05
C LYS A 216 -14.51 -9.51 4.75
N LEU A 217 -14.08 -10.16 3.68
CA LEU A 217 -14.70 -10.10 2.37
C LEU A 217 -15.85 -11.09 2.27
N ASP A 218 -16.56 -11.08 1.15
CA ASP A 218 -17.71 -11.96 0.90
C ASP A 218 -17.31 -13.45 0.93
N CYS A 219 -16.07 -13.78 0.53
CA CYS A 219 -15.49 -15.11 0.67
C CYS A 219 -15.18 -15.53 2.12
N GLY A 220 -15.43 -14.67 3.12
CA GLY A 220 -15.18 -14.95 4.54
C GLY A 220 -13.70 -14.87 4.96
N ARG A 221 -12.81 -14.49 4.04
CA ARG A 221 -11.37 -14.24 4.27
C ARG A 221 -11.09 -12.74 4.39
N PHE A 222 -9.93 -12.38 4.90
CA PHE A 222 -9.41 -11.02 4.86
C PHE A 222 -8.61 -10.77 3.57
N PRO A 223 -8.33 -9.51 3.19
CA PRO A 223 -7.50 -9.20 2.02
C PRO A 223 -6.11 -9.82 2.05
N SER A 224 -5.56 -10.04 3.25
CA SER A 224 -4.25 -10.66 3.51
C SER A 224 -4.26 -11.25 4.92
N ASP A 225 -3.32 -12.16 5.24
CA ASP A 225 -3.03 -12.58 6.61
C ASP A 225 -2.34 -11.48 7.45
N HIS A 226 -1.80 -10.46 6.78
CA HIS A 226 -1.33 -9.21 7.38
C HIS A 226 -2.38 -8.09 7.32
N TRP A 227 -2.38 -7.25 8.35
CA TRP A 227 -3.05 -5.95 8.33
C TRP A 227 -2.16 -4.89 7.69
N GLY A 228 -2.74 -4.07 6.81
CA GLY A 228 -2.02 -2.93 6.24
C GLY A 228 -1.82 -1.83 7.27
N LEU A 229 -0.81 -0.98 7.08
CA LEU A 229 -0.62 0.23 7.88
C LEU A 229 -0.85 1.46 7.00
N LEU A 230 -1.75 2.35 7.42
CA LEU A 230 -1.89 3.71 6.90
C LEU A 230 -1.17 4.66 7.85
N CYS A 231 -0.27 5.46 7.32
CA CYS A 231 0.43 6.50 8.07
C CYS A 231 0.24 7.86 7.41
N ASN A 232 -0.12 8.87 8.20
CA ASN A 232 -0.11 10.27 7.77
C ASN A 232 0.99 11.02 8.51
N LEU A 233 1.68 11.86 7.75
CA LEU A 233 2.86 12.61 8.14
C LEU A 233 2.64 14.06 7.71
N ASP A 234 2.96 15.00 8.59
CA ASP A 234 3.13 16.39 8.19
C ASP A 234 4.53 16.59 7.66
N ILE A 235 4.63 17.38 6.59
CA ILE A 235 5.89 17.86 6.05
C ILE A 235 5.92 19.37 6.30
N ILE A 236 6.66 19.75 7.32
CA ILE A 236 6.99 21.13 7.61
C ILE A 236 8.18 21.47 6.71
N LEU A 237 8.04 22.44 5.81
CA LEU A 237 9.09 22.86 4.86
C LEU A 237 9.92 24.02 5.40
#